data_AF-A0A4Q7NBI2-F1
#
_entry.id   AF-A0A4Q7NBI2-F1
#
_cell.length_a   1.000
_cell.length_b   1.000
_cell.length_c   1.000
_cell.angle_alpha   90.00
_cell.angle_beta   90.00
_cell.angle_gamma   90.00
#
_symmetry.space_group_name_H-M   'P 1'
#
loop_
_entity.id
_entity.type
_entity.pdbx_description
1 polymer ?
#
loop_
_entity_poly.entity_id
_entity_poly.type
_entity_poly.pdbx_seq_one_letter_code
_entity_poly.pdbx_strand_id
1 'polypeptide(L)'
;MRNSRSRAAVLVLLAAGVTGAAAPATARAATVPRSFQTPSHNIYCVAAHDRSWGLRCDILAVAHEPARPRSCDLDYGHAYLLATRGRGVRGCAGDTVADPAMPVAAYGSTRHLGPFSCLVTQGGVTCTNGQGHGFSLSKARQRVF
;
A
#
# COMPACT_ATOMS: atom_id res chain seq x y z
N MET A 1 -13.35 50.17 -64.09
CA MET A 1 -13.20 49.31 -62.89
C MET A 1 -14.59 48.81 -62.50
N ARG A 2 -14.93 47.56 -62.87
CA ARG A 2 -16.27 46.92 -62.77
C ARG A 2 -16.27 46.07 -61.49
N ASN A 3 -17.06 46.44 -60.49
CA ASN A 3 -18.42 45.96 -60.17
C ASN A 3 -18.48 44.61 -59.43
N SER A 4 -19.16 44.65 -58.27
CA SER A 4 -20.03 43.63 -57.67
C SER A 4 -19.50 42.20 -57.50
N ARG A 5 -19.33 41.76 -56.24
CA ARG A 5 -19.71 40.40 -55.78
C ARG A 5 -20.22 40.49 -54.33
N SER A 6 -21.54 40.56 -54.14
CA SER A 6 -22.45 39.43 -53.89
C SER A 6 -22.49 39.03 -52.41
N ARG A 7 -23.58 39.42 -51.73
CA ARG A 7 -24.02 38.84 -50.46
C ARG A 7 -24.30 37.35 -50.70
N ALA A 8 -23.56 36.46 -50.05
CA ALA A 8 -23.83 35.03 -50.08
C ALA A 8 -24.27 34.55 -48.69
N ALA A 9 -25.35 33.76 -48.73
CA ALA A 9 -26.22 33.38 -47.65
C ALA A 9 -25.53 32.72 -46.44
N VAL A 10 -26.04 33.09 -45.26
CA VAL A 10 -25.91 32.33 -44.02
C VAL A 10 -26.55 30.96 -44.24
N LEU A 11 -25.75 29.89 -44.23
CA LEU A 11 -26.22 28.52 -44.07
C LEU A 11 -25.97 28.12 -42.61
N VAL A 12 -26.95 28.38 -41.75
CA VAL A 12 -27.02 27.75 -40.43
C VAL A 12 -27.37 26.28 -40.67
N LEU A 13 -26.37 25.42 -40.66
CA LEU A 13 -26.58 23.97 -40.54
C LEU A 13 -27.08 23.71 -39.12
N LEU A 14 -28.39 23.50 -38.99
CA LEU A 14 -29.01 22.91 -37.79
C LEU A 14 -28.49 21.47 -37.67
N ALA A 15 -27.36 21.30 -36.99
CA ALA A 15 -26.91 19.99 -36.57
C ALA A 15 -27.92 19.46 -35.53
N ALA A 16 -28.68 18.43 -35.91
CA ALA A 16 -29.56 17.70 -35.01
C ALA A 16 -28.73 17.17 -33.84
N GLY A 17 -28.99 17.70 -32.65
CA GLY A 17 -28.30 17.33 -31.42
C GLY A 17 -28.59 15.87 -31.08
N VAL A 18 -27.57 15.02 -31.19
CA VAL A 18 -27.59 13.67 -30.61
C VAL A 18 -27.43 13.84 -29.11
N THR A 19 -28.54 13.83 -28.37
CA THR A 19 -28.53 13.78 -26.91
C THR A 19 -28.12 12.37 -26.49
N GLY A 20 -26.81 12.11 -26.43
CA GLY A 20 -26.28 10.91 -25.80
C GLY A 20 -26.58 10.96 -24.30
N ALA A 21 -27.49 10.10 -23.83
CA ALA A 21 -27.73 9.92 -22.41
C ALA A 21 -26.48 9.30 -21.76
N ALA A 22 -25.67 10.13 -21.10
CA ALA A 22 -24.57 9.66 -20.27
C ALA A 22 -25.16 8.99 -19.02
N ALA A 23 -25.17 7.65 -18.99
CA ALA A 23 -25.49 6.93 -17.78
C ALA A 23 -24.46 7.27 -16.69
N PRO A 24 -24.87 7.53 -15.44
CA PRO A 24 -23.93 7.81 -14.36
C PRO A 24 -23.06 6.57 -14.12
N ALA A 25 -21.75 6.70 -14.34
CA ALA A 25 -20.78 5.68 -13.95
C ALA A 25 -20.77 5.60 -12.41
N THR A 26 -21.33 4.54 -11.85
CA THR A 26 -21.22 4.26 -10.42
C THR A 26 -19.79 3.83 -10.13
N ALA A 27 -18.99 4.74 -9.59
CA ALA A 27 -17.67 4.42 -9.08
C ALA A 27 -17.84 3.47 -7.87
N ARG A 28 -17.58 2.17 -8.07
CA ARG A 28 -17.44 1.23 -6.97
C ARG A 28 -16.21 1.64 -6.17
N ALA A 29 -16.39 2.00 -4.90
CA ALA A 29 -15.28 2.19 -3.99
C ALA A 29 -14.50 0.87 -3.91
N ALA A 30 -13.31 0.83 -4.52
CA ALA A 30 -12.44 -0.32 -4.42
C ALA A 30 -11.97 -0.45 -2.97
N THR A 31 -12.28 -1.57 -2.31
CA THR A 31 -11.72 -1.87 -0.99
C THR A 31 -10.22 -2.05 -1.16
N VAL A 32 -9.44 -1.06 -0.71
CA VAL A 32 -7.97 -1.16 -0.72
C VAL A 32 -7.58 -2.33 0.19
N PRO A 33 -6.84 -3.33 -0.32
CA PRO A 33 -6.41 -4.45 0.49
C PRO A 33 -5.59 -3.96 1.70
N ARG A 34 -5.96 -4.43 2.89
CA ARG A 34 -5.24 -4.15 4.14
C ARG A 34 -4.04 -5.09 4.35
N SER A 35 -3.56 -5.69 3.27
CA SER A 35 -2.39 -6.53 3.26
C SER A 35 -1.61 -6.38 1.96
N PHE A 36 -0.33 -6.74 2.00
CA PHE A 36 0.48 -6.92 0.80
C PHE A 36 1.64 -7.87 1.06
N GLN A 37 2.21 -8.40 -0.01
CA GLN A 37 3.52 -9.03 -0.01
C GLN A 37 4.50 -8.28 -0.92
N THR A 38 5.79 -8.34 -0.61
CA THR A 38 6.83 -7.82 -1.49
C THR A 38 6.98 -8.68 -2.75
N PRO A 39 7.51 -8.13 -3.87
CA PRO A 39 7.76 -8.93 -5.08
C PRO A 39 8.78 -10.05 -4.87
N SER A 40 9.66 -9.91 -3.86
CA SER A 40 10.59 -10.97 -3.45
C SER A 40 9.95 -12.14 -2.70
N HIS A 41 8.68 -12.01 -2.30
CA HIS A 41 7.97 -12.97 -1.44
C HIS A 41 8.68 -13.23 -0.09
N ASN A 42 9.50 -12.27 0.38
CA ASN A 42 10.20 -12.41 1.65
C ASN A 42 9.49 -11.68 2.80
N ILE A 43 8.76 -10.59 2.50
CA ILE A 43 8.08 -9.77 3.51
C ILE A 43 6.59 -9.69 3.19
N TYR A 44 5.77 -9.92 4.21
CA TYR A 44 4.31 -9.92 4.19
C TYR A 44 3.81 -8.99 5.29
N CYS A 45 2.84 -8.14 4.98
CA CYS A 45 2.30 -7.18 5.92
C CYS A 45 0.78 -7.20 5.92
N VAL A 46 0.18 -7.12 7.11
CA VAL A 46 -1.26 -6.99 7.30
C VAL A 46 -1.56 -5.94 8.37
N ALA A 47 -2.55 -5.10 8.09
CA ALA A 47 -3.15 -4.22 9.09
C ALA A 47 -4.53 -4.73 9.48
N ALA A 48 -4.76 -4.81 10.78
CA ALA A 48 -6.05 -5.13 11.37
C ALA A 48 -6.58 -3.92 12.15
N HIS A 49 -7.91 -3.85 12.23
CA HIS A 49 -8.61 -2.89 13.06
C HIS A 49 -9.74 -3.63 13.78
N ASP A 50 -9.47 -4.07 15.00
CA ASP A 50 -10.44 -4.71 15.88
C ASP A 50 -11.04 -3.67 16.84
N ARG A 51 -10.30 -3.29 17.88
CA ARG A 51 -10.54 -2.18 18.80
C ARG A 51 -9.60 -1.02 18.51
N SER A 52 -8.43 -1.31 17.93
CA SER A 52 -7.44 -0.30 17.52
C SER A 52 -6.68 -0.76 16.29
N TRP A 53 -6.07 0.18 15.57
CA TRP A 53 -5.24 -0.15 14.41
C TRP A 53 -3.89 -0.73 14.84
N GLY A 54 -3.55 -1.87 14.25
CA GLY A 54 -2.23 -2.48 14.37
C GLY A 54 -1.73 -2.98 13.01
N LEU A 55 -0.43 -2.80 12.76
CA LEU A 55 0.27 -3.37 11.62
C LEU A 55 1.20 -4.47 12.12
N ARG A 56 1.13 -5.62 11.46
CA ARG A 56 2.13 -6.68 11.56
C ARG A 56 2.80 -6.88 10.21
N CYS A 57 4.12 -6.97 10.21
CA CYS A 57 4.88 -7.46 9.07
C CYS A 57 5.76 -8.63 9.50
N ASP A 58 5.72 -9.71 8.72
CA ASP A 58 6.58 -10.87 8.91
C ASP A 58 7.60 -10.96 7.78
N ILE A 59 8.85 -11.31 8.13
CA ILE A 59 9.95 -11.56 7.20
C ILE A 59 10.38 -13.02 7.27
N LEU A 60 10.28 -13.74 6.16
CA LEU A 60 10.50 -15.19 6.12
C LEU A 60 11.98 -15.58 6.20
N ALA A 61 12.85 -14.81 5.56
CA ALA A 61 14.29 -15.06 5.55
C ALA A 61 15.09 -13.81 5.92
N VAL A 62 15.95 -13.97 6.91
CA VAL A 62 16.95 -12.99 7.34
C VAL A 62 18.35 -13.58 7.21
N ALA A 63 19.35 -12.72 7.00
CA ALA A 63 20.75 -13.16 6.93
C ALA A 63 21.35 -13.44 8.32
N HIS A 64 20.81 -12.80 9.35
CA HIS A 64 21.29 -12.90 10.72
C HIS A 64 20.10 -12.93 11.67
N GLU A 65 19.94 -14.03 12.40
CA GLU A 65 18.93 -14.14 13.44
C GLU A 65 19.31 -13.28 14.64
N PRO A 66 18.37 -12.51 15.22
CA PRO A 66 18.65 -11.82 16.48
C PRO A 66 18.72 -12.82 17.64
N ALA A 67 19.38 -12.41 18.71
CA ALA A 67 19.29 -13.15 19.97
C ALA A 67 17.83 -13.10 20.50
N ARG A 68 17.23 -14.27 20.70
CA ARG A 68 15.91 -14.38 21.34
C ARG A 68 16.00 -13.97 22.81
N PRO A 69 15.19 -13.01 23.29
CA PRO A 69 15.17 -12.63 24.70
C PRO A 69 14.53 -13.72 25.56
N ARG A 70 14.91 -13.79 26.83
CA ARG A 70 14.32 -14.74 27.81
C ARG A 70 12.82 -14.56 28.02
N SER A 71 12.30 -13.37 27.74
CA SER A 71 10.87 -13.04 27.86
C SER A 71 10.02 -13.55 26.69
N CYS A 72 10.62 -14.24 25.72
CA CYS A 72 9.91 -14.76 24.56
C CYS A 72 9.99 -16.28 24.53
N ASP A 73 8.85 -16.95 24.72
CA ASP A 73 8.73 -18.41 24.70
C ASP A 73 8.31 -18.98 23.34
N LEU A 74 8.27 -18.13 22.30
CA LEU A 74 7.93 -18.48 20.91
C LEU A 74 9.09 -18.09 19.96
N ASP A 75 8.83 -18.11 18.65
CA ASP A 75 9.81 -17.65 17.67
C ASP A 75 10.01 -16.13 17.76
N TYR A 76 11.26 -15.72 17.55
CA TYR A 76 11.70 -14.33 17.66
C TYR A 76 12.65 -14.03 16.52
N GLY A 77 12.43 -12.93 15.82
CA GLY A 77 13.24 -12.58 14.64
C GLY A 77 12.44 -12.09 13.47
N HIS A 78 11.26 -12.68 13.31
CA HIS A 78 10.54 -12.63 12.05
C HIS A 78 9.28 -11.76 12.07
N ALA A 79 8.68 -11.52 13.24
CA ALA A 79 7.49 -10.67 13.36
C ALA A 79 7.83 -9.26 13.83
N TYR A 80 7.20 -8.25 13.22
CA TYR A 80 7.34 -6.84 13.57
C TYR A 80 6.00 -6.17 13.69
N LEU A 81 5.79 -5.46 14.79
CA LEU A 81 4.51 -4.88 15.17
C LEU A 81 4.63 -3.37 15.24
N LEU A 82 3.59 -2.67 14.79
CA LEU A 82 3.50 -1.22 14.87
C LEU A 82 2.07 -0.81 15.22
N ALA A 83 1.95 -0.07 16.32
CA ALA A 83 0.71 0.60 16.71
C ALA A 83 0.63 2.00 16.10
N THR A 84 -0.56 2.61 16.15
CA THR A 84 -0.81 3.98 15.62
C THR A 84 0.08 5.05 16.24
N ARG A 85 0.64 4.78 17.42
CA ARG A 85 1.56 5.65 18.17
C ARG A 85 2.68 4.80 18.76
N GLY A 86 3.81 5.45 19.06
CA GLY A 86 4.98 4.81 19.66
C GLY A 86 5.83 4.02 18.67
N ARG A 87 6.96 3.50 19.17
CA ARG A 87 8.00 2.81 18.38
C ARG A 87 7.51 1.47 17.84
N GLY A 88 8.05 1.06 16.70
CA GLY A 88 7.91 -0.33 16.26
C GLY A 88 8.58 -1.30 17.24
N VAL A 89 8.10 -2.54 17.29
CA VAL A 89 8.68 -3.59 18.14
C VAL A 89 8.85 -4.88 17.36
N ARG A 90 9.83 -5.67 17.76
CA ARG A 90 9.97 -7.06 17.29
C ARG A 90 9.07 -7.95 18.14
N GLY A 91 8.21 -8.71 17.49
CA GLY A 91 7.25 -9.61 18.13
C GLY A 91 7.89 -10.93 18.59
N CYS A 92 7.23 -11.54 19.58
CA CYS A 92 7.39 -12.93 19.96
C CYS A 92 6.16 -13.68 19.44
N ALA A 93 6.30 -14.50 18.40
CA ALA A 93 5.16 -15.04 17.66
C ALA A 93 5.46 -16.45 17.17
N GLY A 94 4.52 -17.39 17.34
CA GLY A 94 4.61 -18.77 16.83
C GLY A 94 3.76 -19.02 15.57
N ASP A 95 3.15 -17.97 15.03
CA ASP A 95 2.34 -17.96 13.82
C ASP A 95 2.97 -17.04 12.76
N THR A 96 2.39 -16.99 11.56
CA THR A 96 2.81 -16.10 10.49
C THR A 96 1.63 -15.44 9.78
N VAL A 97 1.81 -14.20 9.32
CA VAL A 97 0.85 -13.53 8.42
C VAL A 97 1.11 -13.83 6.95
N ALA A 98 2.15 -14.59 6.62
CA ALA A 98 2.50 -14.87 5.24
C ALA A 98 1.40 -15.70 4.54
N ASP A 99 0.80 -15.10 3.50
CA ASP A 99 -0.16 -15.75 2.63
C ASP A 99 0.21 -15.42 1.17
N PRO A 100 0.55 -16.42 0.33
CA PRO A 100 0.86 -16.21 -1.07
C PRO A 100 -0.25 -15.54 -1.89
N ALA A 101 -1.50 -15.58 -1.42
CA ALA A 101 -2.64 -14.91 -2.07
C ALA A 101 -2.68 -13.39 -1.82
N MET A 102 -1.82 -12.84 -0.94
CA MET A 102 -1.76 -11.40 -0.71
C MET A 102 -1.38 -10.64 -2.00
N PRO A 103 -1.95 -9.46 -2.25
CA PRO A 103 -1.58 -8.68 -3.41
C PRO A 103 -0.12 -8.23 -3.32
N VAL A 104 0.60 -8.35 -4.43
CA VAL A 104 2.00 -7.91 -4.52
C VAL A 104 2.05 -6.37 -4.60
N ALA A 105 2.88 -5.74 -3.76
CA ALA A 105 3.17 -4.31 -3.87
C ALA A 105 4.44 -4.10 -4.72
N ALA A 106 4.32 -3.38 -5.83
CA ALA A 106 5.45 -3.13 -6.72
C ALA A 106 6.59 -2.37 -6.01
N TYR A 107 7.83 -2.60 -6.42
CA TYR A 107 8.95 -1.78 -5.97
C TYR A 107 8.74 -0.31 -6.36
N GLY A 108 9.17 0.60 -5.49
CA GLY A 108 8.94 2.04 -5.61
C GLY A 108 7.56 2.50 -5.15
N SER A 109 6.64 1.58 -4.81
CA SER A 109 5.31 1.94 -4.33
C SER A 109 5.27 2.19 -2.83
N THR A 110 4.32 3.04 -2.41
CA THR A 110 3.93 3.17 -1.00
C THR A 110 2.55 2.55 -0.81
N ARG A 111 2.43 1.65 0.16
CA ARG A 111 1.16 1.05 0.57
C ARG A 111 0.65 1.73 1.81
N HIS A 112 -0.59 2.23 1.73
CA HIS A 112 -1.31 2.75 2.90
C HIS A 112 -2.19 1.64 3.46
N LEU A 113 -1.96 1.31 4.73
CA LEU A 113 -2.67 0.25 5.45
C LEU A 113 -3.37 0.89 6.65
N GLY A 114 -4.51 1.54 6.42
CA GLY A 114 -5.12 2.39 7.44
C GLY A 114 -4.19 3.57 7.81
N PRO A 115 -3.82 3.76 9.09
CA PRO A 115 -2.97 4.87 9.53
C PRO A 115 -1.47 4.65 9.28
N PHE A 116 -1.09 3.52 8.67
CA PHE A 116 0.30 3.16 8.43
C PHE A 116 0.69 3.41 6.97
N SER A 117 1.92 3.87 6.76
CA SER A 117 2.51 4.03 5.42
C SER A 117 3.72 3.11 5.30
N CYS A 118 3.74 2.26 4.28
CA CYS A 118 4.81 1.30 4.02
C CYS A 118 5.42 1.55 2.65
N LEU A 119 6.65 2.07 2.61
CA LEU A 119 7.44 2.21 1.39
C LEU A 119 8.08 0.87 1.03
N VAL A 120 7.84 0.39 -0.19
CA VAL A 120 8.38 -0.86 -0.72
C VAL A 120 9.46 -0.55 -1.74
N THR A 121 10.68 -0.99 -1.48
CA THR A 121 11.84 -0.79 -2.37
C THR A 121 12.53 -2.12 -2.64
N GLN A 122 13.45 -2.16 -3.61
CA GLN A 122 14.31 -3.32 -3.80
C GLN A 122 15.18 -3.61 -2.56
N GLY A 123 15.49 -2.57 -1.76
CA GLY A 123 16.24 -2.68 -0.52
C GLY A 123 15.43 -3.20 0.67
N GLY A 124 14.11 -3.37 0.55
CA GLY A 124 13.23 -3.82 1.63
C GLY A 124 11.99 -2.94 1.82
N VAL A 125 11.34 -3.11 2.97
CA VAL A 125 10.11 -2.40 3.35
C VAL A 125 10.39 -1.50 4.55
N THR A 126 9.93 -0.25 4.49
CA THR A 126 9.92 0.64 5.65
C THR A 126 8.49 1.06 5.94
N CYS A 127 8.00 0.72 7.13
CA CYS A 127 6.65 1.08 7.59
C CYS A 127 6.72 2.07 8.73
N THR A 128 5.85 3.07 8.71
CA THR A 128 5.75 4.11 9.74
C THR A 128 4.30 4.39 10.14
N ASN A 129 4.12 4.82 11.38
CA ASN A 129 2.87 5.40 11.87
C ASN A 129 2.89 6.94 11.71
N GLY A 130 1.80 7.59 12.10
CA GLY A 130 1.66 9.05 11.98
C GLY A 130 2.65 9.88 12.82
N GLN A 131 3.41 9.26 13.71
CA GLN A 131 4.46 9.91 14.51
C GLN A 131 5.86 9.73 13.90
N GLY A 132 5.98 9.04 12.76
CA GLY A 132 7.27 8.73 12.14
C GLY A 132 8.03 7.57 12.78
N HIS A 133 7.42 6.88 13.76
CA HIS A 133 7.94 5.65 14.33
C HIS A 133 7.58 4.44 13.48
N GLY A 134 8.36 3.37 13.58
CA GLY A 134 8.08 2.13 12.87
C GLY A 134 9.27 1.20 12.76
N PHE A 135 9.45 0.62 11.58
CA PHE A 135 10.53 -0.31 11.32
C PHE A 135 10.93 -0.33 9.84
N SER A 136 12.15 -0.77 9.58
CA SER A 136 12.67 -1.06 8.26
C SER A 136 13.19 -2.49 8.22
N LEU A 137 12.74 -3.26 7.23
CA LEU A 137 12.98 -4.70 7.09
C LEU A 137 13.58 -4.99 5.71
N SER A 138 14.70 -5.70 5.71
CA SER A 138 15.27 -6.35 4.55
C SER A 138 15.88 -7.69 4.96
N LYS A 139 16.24 -8.54 4.00
CA LYS A 139 16.95 -9.79 4.31
C LYS A 139 18.24 -9.51 5.10
N ALA A 140 18.96 -8.45 4.75
CA ALA A 140 20.25 -8.12 5.35
C ALA A 140 20.15 -7.40 6.72
N ARG A 141 19.10 -6.61 6.94
CA ARG A 141 18.98 -5.77 8.14
C ARG A 141 17.54 -5.53 8.53
N GLN A 142 17.26 -5.58 9.83
CA GLN A 142 15.98 -5.16 10.40
C GLN A 142 16.22 -4.16 11.52
N ARG A 143 15.48 -3.06 11.52
CA ARG A 143 15.61 -1.96 12.50
C ARG A 143 14.23 -1.49 12.94
N VAL A 144 14.05 -1.33 14.24
CA VAL A 144 12.87 -0.67 14.84
C VAL A 144 13.23 0.75 15.26
N PHE A 145 12.30 1.70 15.14
CA PHE A 145 12.48 3.09 15.50
C PHE A 145 11.21 3.76 16.02
#